data_AF-A0A1Z9A5Z9-F1
#
_entry.id   AF-A0A1Z9A5Z9-F1
#
_cell.length_a   1.000
_cell.length_b   1.000
_cell.length_c   1.000
_cell.angle_alpha   90.00
_cell.angle_beta   90.00
_cell.angle_gamma   90.00
#
_symmetry.space_group_name_H-M   'P 1'
#
loop_
_entity.id
_entity.type
_entity.pdbx_description
1 polymer ?
#
loop_
_entity_poly.entity_id
_entity_poly.type
_entity_poly.pdbx_seq_one_letter_code
_entity_poly.pdbx_strand_id
1 'polypeptide(L)'
;MNTVSANSIPRSKSDNVKKLSLLIFILVCSCSDPKPAVAAPPTYHTLHRENAKGTFFHFDHEGKLYLACSIHQGNNSPGIKLVRHESDDFVIVGKQIHHQKDLRVLKFNSDNIGEKTALPYHPEPSVSRGDEVVILNRGQKIPGTVHQTPTSKDHHYYLETKKAFAADGMSGSPVFSVRLGSVVGVLQTANSKTKATIGGFELLEMP
;
A
#
# COMPACT_ATOMS: atom_id res chain seq x y z
N MET A 1 90.57 7.21 28.05
CA MET A 1 89.89 5.91 28.00
C MET A 1 88.50 6.07 28.60
N ASN A 2 87.50 5.54 27.87
CA ASN A 2 86.13 5.23 28.25
C ASN A 2 85.05 6.33 28.22
N THR A 3 84.43 6.38 27.04
CA THR A 3 83.03 6.67 26.67
C THR A 3 81.95 6.01 27.55
N VAL A 4 80.79 6.68 27.76
CA VAL A 4 79.39 6.17 27.64
C VAL A 4 78.47 7.42 27.62
N SER A 5 77.94 7.87 26.47
CA SER A 5 76.72 7.48 25.74
C SER A 5 75.39 7.98 26.35
N ALA A 6 74.73 8.88 25.63
CA ALA A 6 73.38 9.35 25.89
C ALA A 6 72.36 8.27 25.51
N ASN A 7 71.45 7.93 26.43
CA ASN A 7 70.32 7.06 26.13
C ASN A 7 69.24 7.85 25.39
N SER A 8 68.99 7.42 24.15
CA SER A 8 67.90 7.84 23.29
C SER A 8 66.59 7.17 23.71
N ILE A 9 65.51 7.93 23.67
CA ILE A 9 64.13 7.44 23.80
C ILE A 9 63.79 6.66 22.52
N PRO A 10 63.29 5.41 22.58
CA PRO A 10 62.87 4.72 21.38
C PRO A 10 61.57 5.33 20.84
N ARG A 11 61.64 5.89 19.63
CA ARG A 11 60.45 6.19 18.80
C ARG A 11 59.74 4.87 18.48
N SER A 12 58.62 4.64 19.14
CA SER A 12 57.66 3.59 18.77
C SER A 12 57.08 3.89 17.38
N LYS A 13 57.18 2.89 16.48
CA LYS A 13 56.72 2.96 15.09
C LYS A 13 55.19 3.04 15.01
N SER A 14 54.74 4.12 14.40
CA SER A 14 53.35 4.44 14.05
C SER A 14 52.86 3.60 12.84
N ASP A 15 52.62 2.31 13.04
CA ASP A 15 51.94 1.47 12.03
C ASP A 15 50.55 1.00 12.49
N ASN A 16 50.27 0.99 13.80
CA ASN A 16 48.98 0.54 14.34
C ASN A 16 47.85 1.57 14.25
N VAL A 17 48.16 2.87 14.23
CA VAL A 17 47.12 3.91 14.20
C VAL A 17 46.43 3.98 12.82
N LYS A 18 47.17 3.73 11.74
CA LYS A 18 46.61 3.74 10.37
C LYS A 18 45.71 2.53 10.09
N LYS A 19 46.00 1.36 10.68
CA LYS A 19 45.14 0.18 10.55
C LYS A 19 43.84 0.30 11.33
N LEU A 20 43.85 1.00 12.46
CA LEU A 20 42.65 1.21 13.28
C LEU A 20 41.67 2.21 12.63
N SER A 21 42.17 3.26 11.97
CA SER A 21 41.32 4.21 11.23
C SER A 21 40.68 3.61 9.97
N LEU A 22 41.34 2.66 9.29
CA LEU A 22 40.76 2.00 8.12
C LEU A 22 39.64 1.01 8.50
N LEU A 23 39.76 0.34 9.65
CA LEU A 23 38.72 -0.58 10.13
C LEU A 23 37.42 0.16 10.54
N ILE A 24 37.54 1.37 11.09
CA ILE A 24 36.38 2.18 11.47
C ILE A 24 35.65 2.70 10.21
N PHE A 25 36.38 3.08 9.15
CA PHE A 25 35.73 3.53 7.91
C PHE A 25 35.00 2.39 7.16
N ILE A 26 35.47 1.15 7.26
CA ILE A 26 34.80 -0.01 6.63
C ILE A 26 33.58 -0.44 7.45
N LEU A 27 33.56 -0.23 8.77
CA LEU A 27 32.43 -0.62 9.63
C LEU A 27 31.22 0.34 9.53
N VAL A 28 31.42 1.58 9.09
CA VAL A 28 30.35 2.59 8.99
C VAL A 28 29.67 2.59 7.60
N CYS A 29 30.19 1.82 6.64
CA CYS A 29 29.66 1.77 5.26
C CYS A 29 28.70 0.60 4.97
N SER A 30 28.19 -0.13 5.96
CA SER A 30 27.28 -1.28 5.70
C SER A 30 26.05 -1.39 6.58
N CYS A 31 25.68 -0.34 7.32
CA CYS A 31 24.35 -0.22 7.90
C CYS A 31 23.45 0.59 6.95
N SER A 32 23.32 0.15 5.70
CA SER A 32 22.08 0.42 4.98
C SER A 32 21.03 -0.42 5.69
N ASP A 33 20.07 0.21 6.35
CA ASP A 33 18.92 -0.51 6.90
C ASP A 33 18.43 -1.51 5.85
N PRO A 34 18.21 -2.79 6.21
CA PRO A 34 17.66 -3.74 5.25
C PRO A 34 16.38 -3.12 4.70
N LYS A 35 16.35 -2.91 3.36
CA LYS A 35 15.17 -2.41 2.67
C LYS A 35 13.98 -3.20 3.22
N PRO A 36 12.93 -2.54 3.75
CA PRO A 36 11.80 -3.24 4.35
C PRO A 36 11.34 -4.35 3.42
N ALA A 37 11.13 -5.54 3.98
CA ALA A 37 10.69 -6.69 3.20
C ALA A 37 9.48 -6.27 2.37
N VAL A 38 9.67 -6.30 1.04
CA VAL A 38 8.66 -5.92 0.05
C VAL A 38 7.55 -6.96 0.15
N ALA A 39 6.41 -6.57 0.70
CA ALA A 39 5.27 -7.47 0.83
C ALA A 39 4.66 -7.70 -0.56
N ALA A 40 4.60 -8.96 -1.00
CA ALA A 40 3.84 -9.31 -2.18
C ALA A 40 2.35 -9.06 -1.90
N PRO A 41 1.60 -8.39 -2.81
CA PRO A 41 0.17 -8.22 -2.62
C PRO A 41 -0.50 -9.60 -2.53
N PRO A 42 -1.38 -9.84 -1.55
CA PRO A 42 -2.06 -11.12 -1.41
C PRO A 42 -3.01 -11.38 -2.58
N THR A 43 -3.46 -12.62 -2.71
CA THR A 43 -4.67 -12.91 -3.50
C THR A 43 -5.86 -12.33 -2.76
N TYR A 44 -6.79 -11.74 -3.51
CA TYR A 44 -8.00 -11.17 -2.94
C TYR A 44 -9.16 -11.35 -3.92
N HIS A 45 -10.38 -11.22 -3.40
CA HIS A 45 -11.58 -11.37 -4.20
C HIS A 45 -12.29 -10.04 -4.39
N THR A 46 -12.42 -9.67 -5.66
CA THR A 46 -13.18 -8.49 -6.06
C THR A 46 -14.67 -8.75 -5.91
N LEU A 47 -15.36 -7.86 -5.22
CA LEU A 47 -16.81 -7.87 -5.09
C LEU A 47 -17.40 -6.81 -6.02
N HIS A 48 -18.55 -7.08 -6.61
CA HIS A 48 -19.24 -6.14 -7.48
C HIS A 48 -20.74 -6.40 -7.47
N ARG A 49 -21.55 -5.40 -7.86
CA ARG A 49 -22.97 -5.62 -8.11
C ARG A 49 -23.13 -6.16 -9.52
N GLU A 50 -24.12 -7.03 -9.69
CA GLU A 50 -24.54 -7.46 -11.01
C GLU A 50 -24.98 -6.25 -11.84
N ASN A 51 -24.57 -6.20 -13.11
CA ASN A 51 -24.89 -5.12 -14.06
C ASN A 51 -24.45 -3.71 -13.64
N ALA A 52 -23.56 -3.56 -12.65
CA ALA A 52 -23.00 -2.28 -12.27
C ALA A 52 -21.50 -2.19 -12.54
N LYS A 53 -21.04 -0.95 -12.76
CA LYS A 53 -19.62 -0.63 -12.82
C LYS A 53 -19.10 -0.31 -11.42
N GLY A 54 -17.82 -0.62 -11.22
CA GLY A 54 -17.12 -0.42 -9.96
C GLY A 54 -17.03 -1.69 -9.13
N THR A 55 -16.17 -1.64 -8.12
CA THR A 55 -15.83 -2.76 -7.28
C THR A 55 -15.86 -2.39 -5.81
N PHE A 56 -15.91 -3.43 -5.00
CA PHE A 56 -15.81 -3.42 -3.56
C PHE A 56 -14.73 -4.44 -3.20
N PHE A 57 -14.13 -4.27 -2.04
CA PHE A 57 -13.25 -5.26 -1.46
C PHE A 57 -13.48 -5.32 0.03
N HIS A 58 -13.19 -6.47 0.63
CA HIS A 58 -13.13 -6.57 2.07
C HIS A 58 -11.71 -6.47 2.60
N PHE A 59 -11.58 -5.93 3.80
CA PHE A 59 -10.34 -5.81 4.54
C PHE A 59 -10.55 -6.19 6.00
N ASP A 60 -9.48 -6.64 6.65
CA ASP A 60 -9.48 -6.94 8.07
C ASP A 60 -8.95 -5.75 8.86
N HIS A 61 -9.70 -5.30 9.85
CA HIS A 61 -9.26 -4.33 10.85
C HIS A 61 -9.63 -4.85 12.23
N GLU A 62 -8.60 -5.15 13.03
CA GLU A 62 -8.73 -5.69 14.39
C GLU A 62 -9.54 -7.01 14.46
N GLY A 63 -9.32 -7.91 13.49
CA GLY A 63 -10.02 -9.20 13.43
C GLY A 63 -11.48 -9.11 13.02
N LYS A 64 -11.91 -7.94 12.51
CA LYS A 64 -13.25 -7.71 11.97
C LYS A 64 -13.15 -7.37 10.49
N LEU A 65 -14.09 -7.92 9.72
CA LEU A 65 -14.17 -7.68 8.29
C LEU A 65 -15.08 -6.49 7.97
N TYR A 66 -14.60 -5.64 7.07
CA TYR A 66 -15.32 -4.49 6.54
C TYR A 66 -15.26 -4.46 5.02
N LEU A 67 -16.20 -3.78 4.37
CA LEU A 67 -16.14 -3.45 2.95
C LEU A 67 -15.73 -1.99 2.77
N ALA A 68 -14.88 -1.72 1.79
CA ALA A 68 -14.62 -0.39 1.30
C ALA A 68 -15.05 -0.25 -0.17
N CYS A 69 -15.55 0.93 -0.53
CA CYS A 69 -15.92 1.26 -1.90
C CYS A 69 -16.02 2.77 -2.12
N SER A 70 -16.12 3.15 -3.40
CA SER A 70 -16.35 4.53 -3.81
C SER A 70 -17.80 4.96 -3.60
N ILE A 71 -18.03 6.22 -3.24
CA ILE A 71 -19.36 6.78 -3.07
C ILE A 71 -20.07 6.93 -4.43
N HIS A 72 -19.35 7.41 -5.45
CA HIS A 72 -19.92 7.68 -6.78
C HIS A 72 -20.39 6.43 -7.55
N GLN A 73 -20.13 5.21 -7.05
CA GLN A 73 -20.68 3.99 -7.61
C GLN A 73 -22.21 3.89 -7.44
N GLY A 74 -22.81 4.71 -6.58
CA GLY A 74 -24.27 4.81 -6.43
C GLY A 74 -24.80 4.13 -5.17
N ASN A 75 -25.96 3.48 -5.29
CA ASN A 75 -26.67 2.93 -4.14
C ASN A 75 -25.88 1.78 -3.45
N ASN A 76 -25.34 2.06 -2.26
CA ASN A 76 -24.61 1.11 -1.41
C ASN A 76 -25.39 0.85 -0.10
N SER A 77 -26.72 0.82 -0.20
CA SER A 77 -27.62 0.61 0.95
C SER A 77 -27.55 -0.80 1.51
N PRO A 78 -27.92 -0.98 2.80
CA PRO A 78 -28.09 -2.31 3.39
C PRO A 78 -29.03 -3.21 2.57
N GLY A 79 -28.72 -4.51 2.52
CA GLY A 79 -29.50 -5.51 1.79
C GLY A 79 -29.05 -5.75 0.34
N ILE A 80 -28.16 -4.90 -0.20
CA ILE A 80 -27.63 -5.09 -1.55
C ILE A 80 -26.70 -6.31 -1.61
N LYS A 81 -26.90 -7.15 -2.63
CA LYS A 81 -26.03 -8.29 -2.94
C LYS A 81 -24.81 -7.83 -3.72
N LEU A 82 -23.62 -8.23 -3.25
CA LEU A 82 -22.36 -8.10 -4.00
C LEU A 82 -21.84 -9.51 -4.33
N VAL A 83 -21.64 -9.78 -5.61
CA VAL A 83 -21.16 -11.07 -6.12
C VAL A 83 -19.64 -11.04 -6.20
N ARG A 84 -19.01 -12.14 -5.85
CA ARG A 84 -17.58 -12.36 -6.01
C ARG A 84 -17.26 -12.57 -7.49
N HIS A 85 -16.23 -11.90 -7.99
CA HIS A 85 -15.79 -12.10 -9.37
C HIS A 85 -15.42 -13.56 -9.62
N GLU A 86 -15.92 -14.12 -10.72
CA GLU A 86 -15.69 -15.51 -11.16
C GLU A 86 -16.16 -16.59 -10.15
N SER A 87 -17.14 -16.26 -9.29
CA SER A 87 -17.70 -17.18 -8.30
C SER A 87 -19.18 -16.88 -8.03
N ASP A 88 -19.92 -17.89 -7.56
CA ASP A 88 -21.31 -17.75 -7.12
C ASP A 88 -21.43 -17.22 -5.67
N ASP A 89 -20.30 -17.13 -4.96
CA ASP A 89 -20.19 -16.54 -3.63
C ASP A 89 -20.68 -15.09 -3.63
N PHE A 90 -21.30 -14.68 -2.52
CA PHE A 90 -21.76 -13.30 -2.37
C PHE A 90 -21.73 -12.81 -0.93
N VAL A 91 -21.82 -11.48 -0.79
CA VAL A 91 -22.02 -10.83 0.49
C VAL A 91 -23.25 -9.93 0.44
N ILE A 92 -23.84 -9.67 1.60
CA ILE A 92 -24.94 -8.71 1.74
C ILE A 92 -24.42 -7.48 2.46
N VAL A 93 -24.55 -6.32 1.80
CA VAL A 93 -24.18 -5.02 2.36
C VAL A 93 -24.97 -4.77 3.64
N GLY A 94 -24.26 -4.34 4.69
CA GLY A 94 -24.82 -3.96 5.97
C GLY A 94 -24.74 -2.45 6.20
N LYS A 95 -24.69 -2.07 7.49
CA LYS A 95 -24.67 -0.66 7.92
C LYS A 95 -23.36 0.03 7.51
N GLN A 96 -23.45 1.28 7.06
CA GLN A 96 -22.30 2.18 6.94
C GLN A 96 -21.72 2.51 8.32
N ILE A 97 -20.40 2.35 8.46
CA ILE A 97 -19.68 2.65 9.71
C ILE A 97 -18.76 3.86 9.57
N HIS A 98 -18.34 4.19 8.36
CA HIS A 98 -17.49 5.33 8.10
C HIS A 98 -17.77 5.94 6.74
N HIS A 99 -17.49 7.23 6.62
CA HIS A 99 -17.69 8.03 5.42
C HIS A 99 -16.56 9.04 5.32
N GLN A 100 -15.91 9.04 4.16
CA GLN A 100 -14.94 10.05 3.75
C GLN A 100 -15.46 10.72 2.48
N LYS A 101 -14.62 11.46 1.75
CA LYS A 101 -15.12 12.38 0.72
C LYS A 101 -15.70 11.67 -0.50
N ASP A 102 -15.04 10.62 -0.99
CA ASP A 102 -15.55 9.75 -2.06
C ASP A 102 -15.42 8.27 -1.73
N LEU A 103 -15.23 7.95 -0.44
CA LEU A 103 -15.05 6.59 0.08
C LEU A 103 -16.06 6.34 1.21
N ARG A 104 -16.55 5.12 1.31
CA ARG A 104 -17.33 4.66 2.47
C ARG A 104 -16.88 3.29 2.95
N VAL A 105 -17.03 3.06 4.25
CA VAL A 105 -16.79 1.76 4.87
C VAL A 105 -18.09 1.20 5.42
N LEU A 106 -18.35 -0.07 5.13
CA LEU A 106 -19.60 -0.77 5.42
C LEU A 106 -19.31 -2.05 6.21
N LYS A 107 -20.22 -2.41 7.12
CA LYS A 107 -20.36 -3.80 7.58
C LYS A 107 -21.00 -4.64 6.48
N PHE A 108 -20.89 -5.96 6.58
CA PHE A 108 -21.55 -6.88 5.68
C PHE A 108 -21.80 -8.24 6.34
N ASN A 109 -22.72 -9.01 5.78
CA ASN A 109 -22.89 -10.43 6.09
C ASN A 109 -22.00 -11.25 5.14
N SER A 110 -21.20 -12.15 5.70
CA SER A 110 -20.21 -12.98 5.01
C SER A 110 -20.51 -14.48 5.10
N ASP A 111 -21.76 -14.86 5.34
CA ASP A 111 -22.16 -16.25 5.54
C ASP A 111 -22.16 -17.04 4.22
N ASN A 112 -22.19 -16.33 3.08
CA ASN A 112 -22.22 -16.89 1.73
C ASN A 112 -20.87 -16.76 0.99
N ILE A 113 -19.76 -16.63 1.72
CA ILE A 113 -18.40 -16.72 1.17
C ILE A 113 -17.68 -17.92 1.77
N GLY A 114 -17.13 -18.80 0.92
CA GLY A 114 -16.41 -19.99 1.39
C GLY A 114 -15.06 -19.66 2.02
N GLU A 115 -14.23 -18.89 1.30
CA GLU A 115 -12.93 -18.42 1.76
C GLU A 115 -12.95 -16.91 2.02
N LYS A 116 -12.52 -16.49 3.21
CA LYS A 116 -12.49 -15.09 3.63
C LYS A 116 -11.08 -14.50 3.44
N THR A 117 -10.66 -14.26 2.20
CA THR A 117 -9.35 -13.63 1.91
C THR A 117 -9.44 -12.10 2.08
N ALA A 118 -9.36 -11.63 3.32
CA ALA A 118 -9.37 -10.20 3.61
C ALA A 118 -8.02 -9.55 3.29
N LEU A 119 -8.06 -8.34 2.74
CA LEU A 119 -6.83 -7.54 2.60
C LEU A 119 -6.37 -7.03 3.98
N PRO A 120 -5.06 -7.12 4.30
CA PRO A 120 -4.52 -6.51 5.49
C PRO A 120 -4.71 -4.99 5.43
N TYR A 121 -5.12 -4.38 6.54
CA TYR A 121 -5.27 -2.93 6.67
C TYR A 121 -4.27 -2.37 7.67
N HIS A 122 -3.79 -1.15 7.43
CA HIS A 122 -2.93 -0.43 8.36
C HIS A 122 -3.74 0.68 9.04
N PRO A 123 -3.82 0.72 10.40
CA PRO A 123 -4.62 1.72 11.12
C PRO A 123 -4.23 3.18 10.83
N GLU A 124 -2.96 3.41 10.53
CA GLU A 124 -2.43 4.73 10.16
C GLU A 124 -1.87 4.67 8.73
N PRO A 125 -2.73 4.56 7.70
CA PRO A 125 -2.26 4.40 6.34
C PRO A 125 -1.54 5.68 5.89
N SER A 126 -0.35 5.51 5.34
CA SER A 126 0.44 6.64 4.85
C SER A 126 1.20 6.26 3.59
N VAL A 127 1.26 7.19 2.65
CA VAL A 127 2.06 7.07 1.43
C VAL A 127 2.73 8.39 1.11
N SER A 128 3.94 8.30 0.56
CA SER A 128 4.73 9.44 0.08
C SER A 128 4.93 9.34 -1.43
N ARG A 129 5.23 10.48 -2.06
CA ARG A 129 5.68 10.48 -3.45
C ARG A 129 6.89 9.55 -3.61
N GLY A 130 6.83 8.67 -4.60
CA GLY A 130 7.83 7.64 -4.87
C GLY A 130 7.51 6.28 -4.24
N ASP A 131 6.51 6.17 -3.35
CA ASP A 131 6.10 4.88 -2.80
C ASP A 131 5.54 3.97 -3.88
N GLU A 132 5.96 2.70 -3.86
CA GLU A 132 5.42 1.65 -4.72
C GLU A 132 4.04 1.20 -4.21
N VAL A 133 3.07 1.20 -5.11
CA VAL A 133 1.70 0.78 -4.84
C VAL A 133 1.21 -0.18 -5.91
N VAL A 134 0.18 -0.95 -5.60
CA VAL A 134 -0.45 -1.87 -6.56
C VAL A 134 -1.96 -1.68 -6.50
N ILE A 135 -2.58 -1.40 -7.64
CA ILE A 135 -4.03 -1.49 -7.77
C ILE A 135 -4.37 -2.95 -7.96
N LEU A 136 -5.32 -3.47 -7.17
CA LEU A 136 -5.82 -4.83 -7.33
C LEU A 136 -7.24 -4.75 -7.89
N ASN A 137 -7.54 -5.46 -8.98
CA ASN A 137 -8.88 -5.54 -9.57
C ASN A 137 -9.05 -6.83 -10.38
N ARG A 138 -10.09 -7.63 -10.12
CA ARG A 138 -10.49 -8.82 -10.90
C ARG A 138 -9.30 -9.74 -11.21
N GLY A 139 -8.56 -10.11 -10.16
CA GLY A 139 -7.36 -10.96 -10.26
C GLY A 139 -6.11 -10.28 -10.84
N GLN A 140 -6.23 -9.05 -11.38
CA GLN A 140 -5.11 -8.29 -11.90
C GLN A 140 -4.39 -7.52 -10.79
N LYS A 141 -3.06 -7.42 -10.93
CA LYS A 141 -2.17 -6.60 -10.11
C LYS A 141 -1.52 -5.56 -11.01
N ILE A 142 -1.89 -4.30 -10.85
CA ILE A 142 -1.40 -3.19 -11.68
C ILE A 142 -0.39 -2.39 -10.85
N PRO A 143 0.92 -2.56 -11.09
CA PRO A 143 1.94 -1.84 -10.35
C PRO A 143 1.96 -0.37 -10.75
N GLY A 144 2.13 0.49 -9.75
CA GLY A 144 2.29 1.92 -9.92
C GLY A 144 3.17 2.54 -8.84
N THR A 145 3.40 3.83 -8.98
CA THR A 145 4.16 4.63 -8.02
C THR A 145 3.36 5.88 -7.68
N VAL A 146 3.28 6.23 -6.40
CA VAL A 146 2.64 7.48 -5.97
C VAL A 146 3.43 8.64 -6.57
N HIS A 147 2.82 9.41 -7.46
CA HIS A 147 3.49 10.51 -8.14
C HIS A 147 3.12 11.88 -7.54
N GLN A 148 1.98 11.97 -6.86
CA GLN A 148 1.48 13.20 -6.25
C GLN A 148 0.66 12.91 -4.98
N THR A 149 0.84 13.76 -3.98
CA THR A 149 0.07 13.78 -2.73
C THR A 149 -1.00 14.88 -2.77
N PRO A 150 -2.00 14.84 -1.89
CA PRO A 150 -3.03 15.87 -1.80
C PRO A 150 -2.47 17.29 -1.65
N THR A 151 -3.23 18.24 -2.15
CA THR A 151 -3.00 19.69 -2.00
C THR A 151 -4.22 20.34 -1.35
N SER A 152 -4.18 21.64 -1.08
CA SER A 152 -5.34 22.37 -0.54
C SER A 152 -6.56 22.37 -1.47
N LYS A 153 -6.38 22.12 -2.77
CA LYS A 153 -7.47 22.13 -3.78
C LYS A 153 -7.91 20.74 -4.20
N ASP A 154 -7.10 19.73 -3.95
CA ASP A 154 -7.35 18.36 -4.36
C ASP A 154 -6.93 17.39 -3.26
N HIS A 155 -7.87 16.54 -2.88
CA HIS A 155 -7.77 15.61 -1.76
C HIS A 155 -7.27 14.23 -2.18
N HIS A 156 -7.11 13.99 -3.48
CA HIS A 156 -6.63 12.70 -3.98
C HIS A 156 -5.11 12.61 -3.91
N TYR A 157 -4.64 11.41 -3.60
CA TYR A 157 -3.33 10.94 -4.01
C TYR A 157 -3.42 10.48 -5.45
N TYR A 158 -2.33 10.58 -6.20
CA TYR A 158 -2.25 10.03 -7.54
C TYR A 158 -1.09 9.07 -7.68
N LEU A 159 -1.38 7.93 -8.31
CA LEU A 159 -0.39 6.95 -8.73
C LEU A 159 -0.24 6.97 -10.25
N GLU A 160 0.97 6.73 -10.72
CA GLU A 160 1.30 6.54 -12.13
C GLU A 160 1.69 5.08 -12.40
N THR A 161 1.22 4.52 -13.50
CA THR A 161 1.55 3.17 -13.96
C THR A 161 2.40 3.22 -15.22
N LYS A 162 3.39 2.33 -15.34
CA LYS A 162 4.25 2.25 -16.55
C LYS A 162 3.50 1.77 -17.80
N LYS A 163 2.46 0.97 -17.60
CA LYS A 163 1.58 0.45 -18.66
C LYS A 163 0.17 0.93 -18.41
N ALA A 164 -0.53 1.27 -19.48
CA ALA A 164 -1.93 1.66 -19.37
C ALA A 164 -2.78 0.48 -18.87
N PHE A 165 -3.74 0.77 -18.00
CA PHE A 165 -4.75 -0.19 -17.52
C PHE A 165 -6.14 0.19 -18.02
N ALA A 166 -7.05 -0.77 -18.10
CA ALA A 166 -8.45 -0.51 -18.45
C ALA A 166 -9.12 0.23 -17.28
N ALA A 167 -9.64 1.43 -17.50
CA ALA A 167 -10.22 2.24 -16.42
C ALA A 167 -11.65 1.82 -16.05
N ASP A 168 -12.36 1.17 -16.96
CA ASP A 168 -13.76 0.82 -16.77
C ASP A 168 -13.93 -0.21 -15.65
N GLY A 169 -14.77 0.11 -14.66
CA GLY A 169 -15.00 -0.74 -13.50
C GLY A 169 -13.89 -0.72 -12.43
N MET A 170 -12.89 0.16 -12.56
CA MET A 170 -11.78 0.24 -11.60
C MET A 170 -12.10 1.05 -10.34
N SER A 171 -13.07 1.95 -10.38
CA SER A 171 -13.50 2.66 -9.17
C SER A 171 -13.83 1.69 -8.04
N GLY A 172 -13.41 2.01 -6.82
CA GLY A 172 -13.57 1.19 -5.63
C GLY A 172 -12.50 0.11 -5.46
N SER A 173 -11.53 0.01 -6.38
CA SER A 173 -10.43 -0.95 -6.25
C SER A 173 -9.54 -0.61 -5.06
N PRO A 174 -9.04 -1.61 -4.32
CA PRO A 174 -8.01 -1.38 -3.31
C PRO A 174 -6.70 -0.92 -3.94
N VAL A 175 -6.05 0.04 -3.28
CA VAL A 175 -4.67 0.45 -3.52
C VAL A 175 -3.82 -0.13 -2.39
N PHE A 176 -2.94 -1.06 -2.73
CA PHE A 176 -2.06 -1.77 -1.80
C PHE A 176 -0.69 -1.09 -1.74
N SER A 177 -0.20 -0.77 -0.54
CA SER A 177 1.15 -0.26 -0.33
C SER A 177 2.12 -1.42 -0.17
N VAL A 178 3.13 -1.46 -1.05
CA VAL A 178 4.17 -2.48 -1.00
C VAL A 178 5.04 -2.33 0.24
N ARG A 179 5.27 -1.08 0.67
CA ARG A 179 6.06 -0.75 1.86
C ARG A 179 5.37 -1.16 3.16
N LEU A 180 4.05 -0.97 3.25
CA LEU A 180 3.28 -1.28 4.45
C LEU A 180 2.72 -2.71 4.46
N GLY A 181 2.68 -3.37 3.31
CA GLY A 181 2.08 -4.70 3.18
C GLY A 181 0.58 -4.73 3.43
N SER A 182 -0.11 -3.61 3.19
CA SER A 182 -1.52 -3.43 3.49
C SER A 182 -2.23 -2.63 2.40
N VAL A 183 -3.56 -2.74 2.34
CA VAL A 183 -4.39 -1.76 1.66
C VAL A 183 -4.27 -0.41 2.39
N VAL A 184 -4.05 0.64 1.62
CA VAL A 184 -3.90 2.02 2.12
C VAL A 184 -4.95 2.95 1.57
N GLY A 185 -5.64 2.57 0.49
CA GLY A 185 -6.61 3.46 -0.15
C GLY A 185 -7.54 2.76 -1.12
N VAL A 186 -8.41 3.58 -1.70
CA VAL A 186 -9.45 3.17 -2.65
C VAL A 186 -9.32 4.03 -3.90
N LEU A 187 -9.20 3.39 -5.06
CA LEU A 187 -9.12 4.06 -6.35
C LEU A 187 -10.46 4.73 -6.67
N GLN A 188 -10.43 6.04 -6.94
CA GLN A 188 -11.61 6.86 -7.18
C GLN A 188 -11.72 7.31 -8.64
N THR A 189 -10.61 7.75 -9.23
CA THR A 189 -10.60 8.39 -10.53
C THR A 189 -9.48 7.86 -11.41
N ALA A 190 -9.57 8.15 -12.71
CA ALA A 190 -8.55 7.82 -13.69
C ALA A 190 -8.47 8.94 -14.73
N ASN A 191 -7.28 9.18 -15.29
CA ASN A 191 -7.06 10.24 -16.29
C ASN A 191 -7.71 9.96 -17.66
N SER A 192 -8.31 8.78 -17.84
CA SER A 192 -8.98 8.36 -19.06
C SER A 192 -10.10 7.38 -18.73
N LYS A 193 -11.19 7.43 -19.49
CA LYS A 193 -12.35 6.53 -19.31
C LYS A 193 -12.13 5.13 -19.88
N THR A 194 -11.12 4.94 -20.72
CA THR A 194 -10.87 3.66 -21.42
C THR A 194 -9.55 3.04 -21.00
N LYS A 195 -8.44 3.74 -21.27
CA LYS A 195 -7.08 3.32 -20.94
C LYS A 195 -6.37 4.42 -20.19
N ALA A 196 -6.06 4.17 -18.92
CA ALA A 196 -5.48 5.14 -18.01
C ALA A 196 -4.04 4.76 -17.64
N THR A 197 -3.22 5.77 -17.39
CA THR A 197 -1.87 5.63 -16.82
C THR A 197 -1.77 6.30 -15.46
N ILE A 198 -2.77 7.10 -15.08
CA ILE A 198 -2.84 7.78 -13.79
C ILE A 198 -4.16 7.43 -13.14
N GLY A 199 -4.09 7.04 -11.87
CA GLY A 199 -5.23 6.78 -11.01
C GLY A 199 -5.23 7.68 -9.78
N GLY A 200 -6.35 8.34 -9.50
CA GLY A 200 -6.54 9.11 -8.27
C GLY A 200 -7.20 8.24 -7.20
N PHE A 201 -6.70 8.28 -5.97
CA PHE A 201 -7.21 7.48 -4.86
C PHE A 201 -7.30 8.30 -3.57
N GLU A 202 -8.19 7.87 -2.68
CA GLU A 202 -8.33 8.39 -1.32
C GLU A 202 -7.74 7.37 -0.34
N LEU A 203 -7.06 7.83 0.73
CA LEU A 203 -6.60 6.92 1.78
C LEU A 203 -7.81 6.31 2.49
N LEU A 204 -7.72 5.03 2.85
CA LEU A 204 -8.77 4.31 3.54
C LEU A 204 -8.63 4.55 5.05
N GLU A 205 -9.51 5.35 5.63
CA GLU A 205 -9.48 5.63 7.06
C GLU A 205 -10.58 4.84 7.78
N MET A 206 -10.30 4.47 9.03
CA MET A 206 -11.26 3.88 9.96
C MET A 206 -11.55 4.88 11.08
N PRO A 207 -12.78 4.89 11.63
CA PRO A 207 -13.20 5.80 12.70
C PRO A 207 -12.54 5.45 14.05
#